data_AF-A0A535Q7I6-F1
#
_entry.id   AF-A0A535Q7I6-F1
#
_cell.length_a   1.000
_cell.length_b   1.000
_cell.length_c   1.000
_cell.angle_alpha   90.00
_cell.angle_beta   90.00
_cell.angle_gamma   90.00
#
_symmetry.space_group_name_H-M   'P 1'
#
loop_
_entity.id
_entity.type
_entity.pdbx_description
1 polymer ?
#
loop_
_entity_poly.entity_id
_entity_poly.type
_entity_poly.pdbx_seq_one_letter_code
_entity_poly.pdbx_strand_id
1 'polypeptide(L)'
;MNLEGLKQSVPGKLGQKFVEDQSPNWAVLIAWNALFAMFPIVLFAASILGLVLRVFGQANAKIYNTIFAVIPDDHSRTQVINAVTGVKHQTGILFVVGLIGLLWGGSALFGAMEQAFAVIYHTLPRDFIRQKLIGFGMVLVFTVLAGVAVGSSAVLSIL
;
A
#
# COMPACT_ATOMS: atom_id res chain seq x y z
N MET A 1 -33.10 -11.85 -31.54
CA MET A 1 -32.29 -12.04 -30.30
C MET A 1 -33.17 -11.68 -29.11
N ASN A 2 -33.54 -12.67 -28.29
CA ASN A 2 -34.42 -12.44 -27.15
C ASN A 2 -33.64 -11.75 -26.01
N LEU A 3 -33.90 -10.47 -25.79
CA LEU A 3 -33.30 -9.65 -24.73
C LEU A 3 -33.52 -10.22 -23.32
N GLU A 4 -34.58 -10.99 -23.13
CA GLU A 4 -34.93 -11.63 -21.86
C GLU A 4 -34.02 -12.83 -21.53
N GLY A 5 -33.59 -13.59 -22.54
CA GLY A 5 -32.66 -14.72 -22.35
C GLY A 5 -31.24 -14.26 -22.00
N LEU A 6 -30.82 -13.10 -22.55
CA LEU A 6 -29.53 -12.47 -22.22
C LEU A 6 -29.48 -11.95 -20.78
N LYS A 7 -30.59 -11.39 -20.27
CA LYS A 7 -30.71 -10.95 -18.86
C LYS A 7 -30.70 -12.11 -17.86
N GLN A 8 -31.21 -13.28 -18.24
CA GLN A 8 -31.21 -14.46 -17.36
C GLN A 8 -29.91 -15.27 -17.38
N SER A 9 -29.04 -15.03 -18.37
CA SER A 9 -27.70 -15.61 -18.41
C SER A 9 -26.85 -15.15 -17.22
N VAL A 10 -25.93 -16.00 -16.76
CA VAL A 10 -24.97 -15.68 -15.70
C VAL A 10 -24.27 -14.33 -15.92
N PRO A 11 -23.72 -13.99 -17.11
CA PRO A 11 -23.09 -12.68 -17.32
C PRO A 11 -24.08 -11.50 -17.28
N GLY A 12 -25.34 -11.70 -17.70
CA GLY A 12 -26.38 -10.67 -17.61
C GLY A 12 -26.75 -10.34 -16.16
N LYS A 13 -26.89 -11.36 -15.31
CA LYS A 13 -27.14 -11.20 -13.86
C LYS A 13 -25.98 -10.53 -13.13
N LEU A 14 -24.73 -10.86 -13.52
CA LEU A 14 -23.54 -10.21 -12.96
C LEU A 14 -23.47 -8.72 -13.32
N GLY A 15 -23.78 -8.37 -14.58
CA GLY A 15 -23.83 -6.97 -15.02
C GLY A 15 -24.92 -6.18 -14.28
N GLN A 16 -26.10 -6.77 -14.08
CA GLN A 16 -27.16 -6.14 -13.30
C GLN A 16 -26.75 -5.93 -11.85
N LYS A 17 -26.22 -6.97 -11.18
CA LYS A 17 -25.72 -6.86 -9.80
C LYS A 17 -24.61 -5.81 -9.66
N PHE A 18 -23.68 -5.74 -10.62
CA PHE A 18 -22.59 -4.76 -10.60
C PHE A 18 -23.10 -3.31 -10.61
N VAL A 19 -24.14 -3.05 -11.40
CA VAL A 19 -24.80 -1.73 -11.48
C VAL A 19 -25.66 -1.47 -10.24
N GLU A 20 -26.41 -2.46 -9.77
CA GLU A 20 -27.25 -2.36 -8.56
C GLU A 20 -26.42 -2.05 -7.30
N ASP A 21 -25.26 -2.69 -7.14
CA ASP A 21 -24.34 -2.48 -6.02
C ASP A 21 -23.55 -1.15 -6.10
N GLN A 22 -23.79 -0.34 -7.14
CA GLN A 22 -23.03 0.90 -7.43
C GLN A 22 -21.51 0.67 -7.42
N SER A 23 -21.07 -0.49 -7.90
CA SER A 23 -19.67 -0.94 -7.85
C SER A 23 -18.66 0.08 -8.42
N PRO A 24 -18.96 0.82 -9.50
CA PRO A 24 -18.07 1.89 -9.98
C PRO A 24 -17.80 3.00 -8.96
N ASN A 25 -18.79 3.40 -8.16
CA ASN A 25 -18.62 4.44 -7.15
C ASN A 25 -17.67 3.97 -6.04
N TRP A 26 -17.83 2.71 -5.61
CA TRP A 26 -16.93 2.09 -4.64
C TRP A 26 -15.51 1.93 -5.19
N ALA A 27 -15.36 1.59 -6.47
CA ALA A 27 -14.06 1.51 -7.12
C ALA A 27 -13.34 2.86 -7.11
N VAL A 28 -14.04 3.96 -7.42
CA VAL A 28 -13.50 5.33 -7.33
C VAL A 28 -13.10 5.67 -5.89
N LEU A 29 -13.93 5.33 -4.91
CA LEU A 29 -13.64 5.61 -3.50
C LEU A 29 -12.40 4.85 -3.01
N ILE A 30 -12.26 3.58 -3.37
CA ILE A 30 -11.08 2.77 -3.04
C ILE A 30 -9.85 3.33 -3.75
N ALA A 31 -9.94 3.66 -5.04
CA ALA A 31 -8.84 4.23 -5.81
C ALA A 31 -8.33 5.54 -5.21
N TRP A 32 -9.23 6.43 -4.79
CA TRP A 32 -8.86 7.68 -4.14
C TRP A 32 -8.16 7.46 -2.81
N ASN A 33 -8.66 6.53 -1.98
CA ASN A 33 -8.00 6.17 -0.72
C ASN A 33 -6.63 5.52 -0.96
N ALA A 34 -6.50 4.70 -2.00
CA ALA A 34 -5.23 4.07 -2.36
C ALA A 34 -4.20 5.12 -2.81
N LEU A 35 -4.61 6.06 -3.66
CA LEU A 35 -3.77 7.17 -4.10
C LEU A 35 -3.34 8.04 -2.90
N PHE A 36 -4.25 8.31 -1.98
CA PHE A 36 -3.92 9.04 -0.75
C PHE A 36 -2.94 8.27 0.13
N ALA A 37 -3.10 6.95 0.27
CA ALA A 37 -2.21 6.10 1.08
C ALA A 37 -0.82 5.92 0.46
N MET A 38 -0.67 6.06 -0.86
CA MET A 38 0.63 5.95 -1.55
C MET A 38 1.68 6.93 -1.02
N PHE A 39 1.30 8.18 -0.76
CA PHE A 39 2.24 9.20 -0.31
C PHE A 39 2.89 8.86 1.05
N PRO A 40 2.15 8.57 2.13
CA PRO A 40 2.75 8.18 3.39
C PRO A 40 3.46 6.81 3.33
N ILE A 41 3.02 5.87 2.48
CA ILE A 41 3.75 4.61 2.24
C ILE A 41 5.16 4.91 1.72
N VAL A 42 5.26 5.76 0.69
CA VAL A 42 6.56 6.13 0.09
C VAL A 42 7.43 6.88 1.10
N LEU A 43 6.86 7.82 1.86
CA LEU A 43 7.59 8.52 2.92
C LEU A 43 8.11 7.57 3.99
N PHE A 44 7.27 6.64 4.45
CA PHE A 44 7.64 5.65 5.45
C PHE A 44 8.75 4.73 4.92
N ALA A 45 8.62 4.21 3.70
CA ALA A 45 9.64 3.39 3.06
C ALA A 45 10.97 4.14 2.90
N ALA A 46 10.94 5.39 2.42
CA ALA A 46 12.12 6.24 2.28
C ALA A 46 12.78 6.52 3.65
N SER A 47 11.99 6.72 4.70
CA SER A 47 12.51 6.92 6.06
C SER A 47 13.21 5.67 6.60
N ILE A 48 12.65 4.47 6.37
CA ILE A 48 13.29 3.20 6.74
C ILE A 48 14.61 3.04 6.00
N LEU A 49 14.63 3.30 4.68
CA LEU A 49 15.87 3.26 3.90
C LEU A 49 16.90 4.25 4.43
N GLY A 50 16.50 5.49 4.73
CA GLY A 50 17.37 6.50 5.34
C GLY A 50 17.95 6.06 6.69
N LEU A 51 17.15 5.41 7.54
CA LEU A 51 17.59 4.86 8.83
C LEU A 51 18.61 3.73 8.61
N VAL A 52 18.32 2.79 7.71
CA VAL A 52 19.21 1.67 7.38
C VAL A 52 20.54 2.20 6.83
N LEU A 53 20.53 3.17 5.91
CA LEU A 53 21.75 3.79 5.38
C LEU A 53 22.52 4.59 6.44
N ARG A 54 21.84 5.20 7.40
CA ARG A 54 22.51 5.90 8.51
C ARG A 54 23.20 4.92 9.46
N VAL A 55 22.55 3.81 9.81
CA VAL A 55 23.05 2.81 10.77
C VAL A 55 24.12 1.91 10.15
N PHE A 56 23.89 1.41 8.93
CA PHE A 56 24.75 0.41 8.29
C PHE A 56 25.60 0.98 7.14
N GLY A 57 25.15 2.05 6.49
CA GLY A 57 25.81 2.61 5.30
C GLY A 57 27.10 3.38 5.57
N GLN A 58 27.39 3.81 6.81
CA GLN A 58 28.67 4.44 7.12
C GLN A 58 29.86 3.46 7.10
N ALA A 59 29.60 2.14 7.16
CA ALA A 59 30.65 1.13 7.30
C ALA A 59 30.89 0.27 6.04
N ASN A 60 30.02 0.27 5.02
CA ASN A 60 30.12 -0.68 3.91
C ASN A 60 29.57 -0.16 2.57
N ALA A 61 30.47 0.09 1.59
CA ALA A 61 30.11 0.36 0.19
C ALA A 61 29.30 -0.78 -0.46
N LYS A 62 29.44 -2.01 0.07
CA LYS A 62 28.71 -3.21 -0.38
C LYS A 62 27.20 -3.11 -0.14
N ILE A 63 26.78 -2.39 0.90
CA ILE A 63 25.36 -2.20 1.25
C ILE A 63 24.67 -1.26 0.25
N TYR A 64 25.36 -0.20 -0.17
CA TYR A 64 24.89 0.67 -1.23
C TYR A 64 24.68 -0.12 -2.53
N ASN A 65 25.68 -0.89 -2.97
CA ASN A 65 25.54 -1.67 -4.20
C ASN A 65 24.42 -2.71 -4.14
N THR A 66 24.18 -3.33 -2.98
CA THR A 66 23.13 -4.36 -2.83
C THR A 66 21.73 -3.75 -2.80
N ILE A 67 21.52 -2.67 -2.05
CA ILE A 67 20.21 -1.99 -1.97
C ILE A 67 19.84 -1.38 -3.33
N PHE A 68 20.82 -0.80 -4.02
CA PHE A 68 20.59 -0.17 -5.31
C PHE A 68 20.67 -1.18 -6.48
N ALA A 69 21.08 -2.43 -6.29
CA ALA A 69 21.11 -3.47 -7.34
C ALA A 69 19.72 -3.79 -7.92
N VAL A 70 18.66 -3.60 -7.12
CA VAL A 70 17.27 -3.89 -7.51
C VAL A 70 16.68 -2.81 -8.43
N ILE A 71 17.31 -1.63 -8.50
CA ILE A 71 16.84 -0.54 -9.37
C ILE A 71 17.43 -0.74 -10.78
N PRO A 72 16.60 -0.97 -11.81
CA PRO A 72 17.07 -1.39 -13.13
C PRO A 72 17.70 -0.27 -13.99
N ASP A 73 17.63 1.00 -13.55
CA ASP A 73 18.09 2.17 -14.31
C ASP A 73 18.97 3.11 -13.46
N ASP A 74 20.08 3.58 -14.02
CA ASP A 74 21.08 4.40 -13.31
C ASP A 74 20.58 5.83 -13.02
N HIS A 75 19.68 6.37 -13.85
CA HIS A 75 19.03 7.67 -13.59
C HIS A 75 18.10 7.59 -12.39
N SER A 76 17.26 6.55 -12.37
CA SER A 76 16.34 6.23 -11.26
C SER A 76 17.12 5.98 -9.96
N ARG A 77 18.27 5.30 -10.06
CA ARG A 77 19.21 5.07 -8.96
C ARG A 77 19.67 6.38 -8.34
N THR A 78 20.12 7.32 -9.16
CA THR A 78 20.65 8.61 -8.72
C THR A 78 19.56 9.46 -8.05
N GLN A 79 18.34 9.44 -8.58
CA GLN A 79 17.19 10.10 -7.96
C GLN A 79 16.85 9.51 -6.58
N VAL A 80 16.79 8.18 -6.46
CA VAL A 80 16.51 7.53 -5.18
C VAL A 80 17.64 7.77 -4.18
N ILE A 81 18.91 7.73 -4.60
CA ILE A 81 20.06 8.08 -3.75
C ILE A 81 19.93 9.51 -3.25
N ASN A 82 19.65 10.48 -4.13
CA ASN A 82 19.50 11.88 -3.77
C ASN A 82 18.30 12.14 -2.84
N ALA A 83 17.18 11.45 -3.08
CA ALA A 83 16.02 11.50 -2.20
C ALA A 83 16.36 10.96 -0.81
N VAL A 84 17.06 9.82 -0.73
CA VAL A 84 17.43 9.18 0.53
C VAL A 84 18.53 9.95 1.29
N THR A 85 19.49 10.56 0.60
CA THR A 85 20.53 11.40 1.23
C THR A 85 19.95 12.70 1.76
N GLY A 86 18.99 13.32 1.06
CA GLY A 86 18.24 14.47 1.59
C GLY A 86 17.46 14.15 2.87
N VAL A 87 16.96 12.92 2.98
CA VAL A 87 16.22 12.40 4.16
C VAL A 87 17.15 12.06 5.34
N LYS A 88 18.47 11.96 5.14
CA LYS A 88 19.44 11.50 6.15
C LYS A 88 19.56 12.42 7.38
N HIS A 89 19.24 13.70 7.24
CA HIS A 89 19.27 14.69 8.34
C HIS A 89 17.97 14.78 9.15
N GLN A 90 16.81 14.45 8.57
CA GLN A 90 15.48 14.57 9.22
C GLN A 90 14.76 13.23 9.39
N THR A 91 15.51 12.12 9.35
CA THR A 91 14.97 10.77 9.27
C THR A 91 14.00 10.41 10.40
N GLY A 92 14.22 10.92 11.62
CA GLY A 92 13.33 10.66 12.75
C GLY A 92 11.93 11.27 12.60
N ILE A 93 11.86 12.54 12.18
CA ILE A 93 10.57 13.23 11.97
C ILE A 93 9.82 12.61 10.80
N LEU A 94 10.53 12.32 9.69
CA LEU A 94 9.94 11.71 8.51
C LEU A 94 9.44 10.29 8.78
N PHE A 95 10.12 9.53 9.63
CA PHE A 95 9.64 8.21 10.08
C PHE A 95 8.34 8.33 10.87
N VAL A 96 8.28 9.23 11.85
CA VAL A 96 7.07 9.42 12.67
C VAL A 96 5.90 9.92 11.82
N VAL A 97 6.12 10.92 10.99
CA VAL A 97 5.09 11.47 10.08
C VAL A 97 4.65 10.43 9.07
N GLY A 98 5.59 9.71 8.46
CA GLY A 98 5.30 8.62 7.53
C GLY A 98 4.51 7.49 8.20
N LEU A 99 4.87 7.09 9.42
CA LEU A 99 4.18 6.05 10.18
C LEU A 99 2.75 6.47 10.55
N ILE A 100 2.57 7.68 11.08
CA ILE A 100 1.23 8.21 11.41
C ILE A 100 0.38 8.32 10.14
N GLY A 101 0.95 8.86 9.06
CA GLY A 101 0.27 8.96 7.77
C GLY A 101 -0.09 7.58 7.19
N LEU A 102 0.80 6.59 7.34
CA LEU A 102 0.61 5.23 6.86
C LEU A 102 -0.54 4.56 7.62
N LEU A 103 -0.51 4.65 8.95
CA LEU A 103 -1.57 4.12 9.80
C LEU A 103 -2.90 4.80 9.49
N TRP A 104 -2.92 6.12 9.34
CA TRP A 104 -4.14 6.87 9.06
C TRP A 104 -4.72 6.56 7.68
N GLY A 105 -3.90 6.72 6.63
CA GLY A 105 -4.29 6.53 5.23
C GLY A 105 -4.55 5.08 4.88
N GLY A 106 -3.71 4.16 5.35
CA GLY A 106 -3.93 2.72 5.18
C GLY A 106 -5.19 2.24 5.89
N SER A 107 -5.46 2.72 7.11
CA SER A 107 -6.71 2.40 7.82
C SER A 107 -7.94 2.92 7.07
N ALA A 108 -7.85 4.10 6.43
CA ALA A 108 -8.94 4.63 5.59
C ALA A 108 -9.17 3.76 4.34
N LEU A 109 -8.11 3.30 3.68
CA LEU A 109 -8.19 2.39 2.54
C LEU A 109 -8.86 1.06 2.91
N PHE A 110 -8.41 0.39 3.96
CA PHE A 110 -9.03 -0.86 4.42
C PHE A 110 -10.48 -0.66 4.86
N GLY A 111 -10.79 0.49 5.48
CA GLY A 111 -12.17 0.86 5.81
C GLY A 111 -13.06 1.01 4.56
N ALA A 112 -12.57 1.68 3.51
CA ALA A 112 -13.31 1.83 2.26
C ALA A 112 -13.54 0.48 1.57
N MET A 113 -12.55 -0.41 1.58
CA MET A 113 -12.70 -1.78 1.08
C MET A 113 -13.73 -2.58 1.87
N GLU A 114 -13.73 -2.47 3.20
CA GLU A 114 -14.73 -3.14 4.05
C GLU A 114 -16.15 -2.67 3.71
N GLN A 115 -16.37 -1.37 3.50
CA GLN A 115 -17.68 -0.82 3.13
C GLN A 115 -18.12 -1.32 1.75
N ALA A 116 -17.21 -1.31 0.78
CA ALA A 116 -17.49 -1.81 -0.56
C ALA A 116 -17.88 -3.30 -0.52
N PHE A 117 -17.15 -4.12 0.24
CA PHE A 117 -17.49 -5.53 0.42
C PHE A 117 -18.78 -5.74 1.19
N ALA A 118 -19.07 -4.91 2.20
CA ALA A 118 -20.32 -4.99 2.93
C ALA A 118 -21.54 -4.77 2.02
N VAL A 119 -21.46 -3.82 1.08
CA VAL A 119 -22.50 -3.60 0.06
C VAL A 119 -22.58 -4.78 -0.91
N ILE A 120 -21.46 -5.20 -1.50
CA ILE A 120 -21.44 -6.28 -2.51
C ILE A 120 -21.97 -7.60 -1.93
N TYR A 121 -21.58 -7.94 -0.70
CA TYR A 121 -21.99 -9.16 -0.02
C TYR A 121 -23.27 -9.02 0.81
N HIS A 122 -23.92 -7.85 0.80
CA HIS A 122 -25.15 -7.59 1.56
C HIS A 122 -25.02 -7.92 3.05
N THR A 123 -23.86 -7.63 3.64
CA THR A 123 -23.59 -7.83 5.07
C THR A 123 -23.61 -6.51 5.82
N LEU A 124 -23.96 -6.55 7.12
CA LEU A 124 -23.92 -5.37 7.97
C LEU A 124 -22.46 -4.86 8.11
N PRO A 125 -22.19 -3.57 7.80
CA PRO A 125 -20.88 -3.00 8.06
C PRO A 125 -20.61 -2.95 9.57
N ARG A 126 -19.35 -3.10 9.97
CA ARG A 126 -18.96 -2.98 11.39
C ARG A 126 -19.08 -1.54 11.87
N ASP A 127 -19.21 -1.38 13.19
CA ASP A 127 -19.13 -0.07 13.84
C ASP A 127 -17.85 0.67 13.45
N PHE A 128 -17.95 2.00 13.31
CA PHE A 128 -16.83 2.87 12.89
C PHE A 128 -15.54 2.63 13.70
N ILE A 129 -15.66 2.43 15.01
CA ILE A 129 -14.50 2.17 15.90
C ILE A 129 -13.86 0.81 15.59
N ARG A 130 -14.67 -0.24 15.44
CA ARG A 130 -14.19 -1.59 15.12
C ARG A 130 -13.53 -1.62 13.75
N GLN A 131 -14.14 -0.97 12.77
CA GLN A 131 -13.60 -0.81 11.43
C GLN A 131 -12.23 -0.12 11.46
N LYS A 132 -12.09 0.99 12.20
CA LYS A 132 -10.82 1.71 12.30
C LYS A 132 -9.72 0.86 12.96
N LEU A 133 -10.04 0.15 14.03
CA LEU A 133 -9.13 -0.76 14.74
C LEU A 133 -8.64 -1.90 13.84
N ILE A 134 -9.55 -2.54 13.10
CA ILE A 134 -9.20 -3.60 12.16
C ILE A 134 -8.37 -3.03 11.01
N GLY A 135 -8.73 -1.85 10.50
CA GLY A 135 -7.93 -1.16 9.50
C GLY A 135 -6.49 -0.92 9.96
N PHE A 136 -6.27 -0.48 11.20
CA PHE A 136 -4.92 -0.35 11.76
C PHE A 136 -4.21 -1.71 11.88
N GLY A 137 -4.91 -2.76 12.33
CA GLY A 137 -4.36 -4.11 12.38
C GLY A 137 -3.93 -4.62 11.01
N MET A 138 -4.74 -4.40 9.98
CA MET A 138 -4.44 -4.79 8.59
C MET A 138 -3.24 -4.04 8.04
N VAL A 139 -3.09 -2.73 8.33
CA VAL A 139 -1.90 -1.98 7.96
C VAL A 139 -0.64 -2.55 8.61
N LEU A 140 -0.70 -2.91 9.89
CA LEU A 140 0.44 -3.50 10.59
C LEU A 140 0.81 -4.86 9.99
N VAL A 141 -0.17 -5.74 9.79
CA VAL A 141 0.04 -7.06 9.16
C VAL A 141 0.64 -6.89 7.76
N PHE A 142 0.07 -6.02 6.94
CA PHE A 142 0.58 -5.75 5.60
C PHE A 142 2.01 -5.20 5.63
N THR A 143 2.32 -4.29 6.55
CA THR A 143 3.67 -3.71 6.70
C THR A 143 4.69 -4.78 7.08
N VAL A 144 4.34 -5.67 8.01
CA VAL A 144 5.21 -6.80 8.41
C VAL A 144 5.41 -7.76 7.24
N LEU A 145 4.34 -8.16 6.55
CA LEU A 145 4.42 -9.06 5.40
C LEU A 145 5.24 -8.45 4.24
N ALA A 146 5.04 -7.16 3.95
CA ALA A 146 5.83 -6.44 2.96
C ALA A 146 7.32 -6.41 3.36
N GLY A 147 7.60 -6.16 4.64
CA GLY A 147 8.96 -6.22 5.18
C GLY A 147 9.60 -7.60 5.01
N VAL A 148 8.87 -8.68 5.30
CA VAL A 148 9.32 -10.07 5.09
C VAL A 148 9.55 -10.36 3.61
N ALA A 149 8.65 -9.94 2.71
CA ALA A 149 8.78 -10.15 1.28
C ALA A 149 10.02 -9.45 0.69
N VAL A 150 10.24 -8.19 1.07
CA VAL A 150 11.42 -7.42 0.68
C VAL A 150 12.69 -8.04 1.28
N GLY A 151 12.65 -8.42 2.56
CA GLY A 151 13.76 -9.08 3.25
C GLY A 151 14.15 -10.41 2.59
N SER A 152 13.17 -11.24 2.24
CA SER A 152 13.40 -12.51 1.53
C SER A 152 14.04 -12.27 0.16
N SER A 153 13.59 -11.25 -0.58
CA SER A 153 14.16 -10.91 -1.89
C SER A 153 15.61 -10.44 -1.77
N ALA A 154 15.93 -9.67 -0.73
CA ALA A 154 17.29 -9.21 -0.45
C ALA A 154 18.23 -10.35 -0.03
N VAL A 155 17.74 -11.37 0.68
CA VAL A 155 18.54 -12.56 0.99
C VAL A 155 18.83 -13.37 -0.27
N LEU A 156 17.82 -13.56 -1.12
CA LEU A 156 17.96 -14.27 -2.39
C LEU A 156 18.91 -13.57 -3.38
N SER A 157 19.03 -12.24 -3.34
CA SER A 157 19.93 -11.51 -4.23
C SER A 157 21.40 -11.56 -3.79
N ILE A 158 21.67 -11.97 -2.54
CA ILE A 158 23.02 -12.09 -1.98
C ILE A 158 23.55 -13.53 -2.07
N LEU A 159 22.65 -14.52 -2.07
CA LEU A 159 22.94 -15.94 -2.32
C LEU A 159 23.26 -16.19 -3.80
#